data_AF-A0AAN7C4W5-F1
#
_entry.id   AF-A0AAN7C4W5-F1
#
_cell.length_a   1.000
_cell.length_b   1.000
_cell.length_c   1.000
_cell.angle_alpha   90.00
_cell.angle_beta   90.00
_cell.angle_gamma   90.00
#
_symmetry.space_group_name_H-M   'P 1'
#
loop_
_entity.id
_entity.type
_entity.pdbx_description
1 polymer ?
#
loop_
_entity_poly.entity_id
_entity_poly.type
_entity_poly.pdbx_seq_one_letter_code
_entity_poly.pdbx_strand_id
1 'polypeptide(L)'
;MRHDHLGLAVQLEEYYKVYKVPYPEEVDAWVTDTFHTFPSMTAEAVQKHHLLAESNPHLYWLPQTRELLIVGQHCYFDARTFWVFWGKLLNLVVNPRIAEHGSPGDIALSFHNFDARSWFPKDVDIDSLTIGTDLHSVLPFNLDIGSGSFKGSVGATDDNFKGLRNMFAKDYLGLDAINQLFKAFFLPGMPISTFPNFSSLGVAERFLRSSFGDPLCRSITIKDTYTVNHSMLEGMSCVSIWTWRERFQIAVTFNEAYHTEMFLRLMKDSCDTMLTGL
;
A
#
# COMPACT_ATOMS: atom_id res chain seq x y z
N MET A 1 -12.30 -8.03 12.81
CA MET A 1 -11.46 -7.13 11.98
C MET A 1 -10.87 -5.99 12.78
N ARG A 2 -11.66 -5.04 13.29
CA ARG A 2 -11.13 -3.89 14.06
C ARG A 2 -10.23 -4.31 15.23
N HIS A 3 -10.66 -5.29 16.03
CA HIS A 3 -9.88 -5.86 17.13
C HIS A 3 -8.57 -6.54 16.68
N ASP A 4 -8.64 -7.37 15.64
CA ASP A 4 -7.49 -8.16 15.16
C ASP A 4 -6.48 -7.33 14.35
N HIS A 5 -6.90 -6.16 13.86
CA HIS A 5 -6.16 -5.27 12.96
C HIS A 5 -6.40 -3.82 13.33
N LEU A 6 -5.86 -3.43 14.48
CA LEU A 6 -6.04 -2.11 15.07
C LEU A 6 -5.66 -0.98 14.11
N GLY A 7 -4.65 -1.19 13.26
CA GLY A 7 -4.22 -0.25 12.21
C GLY A 7 -5.29 0.12 11.18
N LEU A 8 -6.39 -0.61 11.05
CA LEU A 8 -7.53 -0.25 10.18
C LEU A 8 -8.45 0.80 10.80
N ALA A 9 -8.36 1.00 12.11
CA ALA A 9 -9.25 1.85 12.88
C ALA A 9 -8.49 2.79 13.81
N VAL A 10 -7.19 2.98 13.56
CA VAL A 10 -6.43 4.07 14.18
C VAL A 10 -6.89 5.40 13.61
N GLN A 11 -6.94 6.42 14.45
CA GLN A 11 -7.06 7.80 14.03
C GLN A 11 -5.66 8.39 13.91
N LEU A 12 -5.44 9.19 12.86
CA LEU A 12 -4.22 9.97 12.72
C LEU A 12 -4.36 11.22 13.58
N GLU A 13 -3.44 11.39 14.52
CA GLU A 13 -3.25 12.63 15.29
C GLU A 13 -1.99 13.34 14.73
N GLU A 14 -1.69 14.55 15.20
CA GLU A 14 -0.65 15.43 14.63
C GLU A 14 0.72 14.73 14.45
N TYR A 15 1.10 13.86 15.40
CA TYR A 15 2.40 13.17 15.39
C TYR A 15 2.32 11.67 15.70
N TYR A 16 1.13 11.11 15.88
CA TYR A 16 0.97 9.71 16.29
C TYR A 16 -0.34 9.11 15.79
N LYS A 17 -0.45 7.78 15.88
CA LYS A 17 -1.69 7.05 15.57
C LYS A 17 -2.30 6.58 16.88
N VAL A 18 -3.60 6.79 17.07
CA VAL A 18 -4.32 6.35 18.27
C VAL A 18 -5.43 5.38 17.90
N TYR A 19 -5.44 4.21 18.53
CA TYR A 19 -6.60 3.33 18.48
C TYR A 19 -7.49 3.62 19.69
N LYS A 20 -8.68 4.17 19.43
CA LYS A 20 -9.72 4.36 20.46
C LYS A 20 -10.61 3.13 20.50
N VAL A 21 -10.69 2.47 21.65
CA VAL A 21 -11.61 1.34 21.87
C VAL A 21 -13.04 1.89 21.77
N PRO A 22 -13.85 1.44 20.80
CA PRO A 22 -15.18 2.00 20.60
C PRO A 22 -16.19 1.42 21.60
N TYR A 23 -17.18 2.22 21.99
CA TYR A 23 -18.43 1.73 22.56
C TYR A 23 -19.26 1.02 21.47
N PRO A 24 -20.19 0.11 21.83
CA PRO A 24 -20.99 -0.62 20.85
C PRO A 24 -21.69 0.27 19.82
N GLU A 25 -22.28 1.38 20.25
CA GLU A 25 -22.95 2.35 19.37
C GLU A 25 -21.99 3.06 18.40
N GLU A 26 -20.74 3.24 18.78
CA GLU A 26 -19.70 3.82 17.92
C GLU A 26 -19.26 2.84 16.83
N VAL A 27 -19.42 1.53 17.05
CA VAL A 27 -19.16 0.51 16.03
C VAL A 27 -20.19 0.61 14.91
N ASP A 28 -21.48 0.72 15.24
CA ASP A 28 -22.54 0.83 14.25
C ASP A 28 -22.44 2.13 13.44
N ALA A 29 -22.12 3.24 14.12
CA ALA A 29 -21.84 4.52 13.46
C ALA A 29 -20.65 4.40 12.50
N TRP A 30 -19.54 3.78 12.94
CA TRP A 30 -18.36 3.57 12.10
C TRP A 30 -18.64 2.69 10.88
N VAL A 31 -19.42 1.61 11.04
CA VAL A 31 -19.82 0.77 9.89
C VAL A 31 -20.67 1.57 8.92
N THR A 32 -21.61 2.38 9.41
CA THR A 32 -22.45 3.24 8.56
C THR A 32 -21.63 4.25 7.77
N ASP A 33 -20.59 4.80 8.39
CA ASP A 33 -19.70 5.80 7.80
C ASP A 33 -18.69 5.21 6.80
N THR A 34 -18.19 4.01 7.07
CA THR A 34 -17.08 3.41 6.30
C THR A 34 -17.50 2.29 5.35
N PHE A 35 -18.69 1.71 5.50
CA PHE A 35 -19.20 0.64 4.64
C PHE A 35 -20.37 1.13 3.78
N HIS A 36 -20.11 1.21 2.48
CA HIS A 36 -21.06 1.75 1.50
C HIS A 36 -21.53 0.65 0.56
N THR A 37 -22.79 0.72 0.15
CA THR A 37 -23.34 -0.15 -0.91
C THR A 37 -23.87 0.70 -2.04
N PHE A 38 -23.39 0.46 -3.27
CA PHE A 38 -23.85 1.17 -4.47
C PHE A 38 -24.53 0.20 -5.44
N PRO A 39 -25.87 0.12 -5.45
CA PRO A 39 -26.58 -0.93 -6.17
C PRO A 39 -26.42 -0.92 -7.69
N SER A 40 -26.11 0.24 -8.27
CA SER A 40 -26.12 0.48 -9.72
C SER A 40 -24.80 1.06 -10.23
N MET A 41 -23.69 0.80 -9.54
CA MET A 41 -22.36 1.30 -9.89
C MET A 41 -21.35 0.17 -10.05
N THR A 42 -20.29 0.45 -10.81
CA THR A 42 -19.10 -0.39 -10.92
C THR A 42 -17.97 0.16 -10.04
N ALA A 43 -16.98 -0.67 -9.70
CA ALA A 43 -15.82 -0.23 -8.94
C ALA A 43 -15.08 0.92 -9.64
N GLU A 44 -15.00 0.89 -10.97
CA GLU A 44 -14.41 1.96 -11.78
C GLU A 44 -15.20 3.27 -11.66
N ALA A 45 -16.53 3.22 -11.71
CA ALA A 45 -17.37 4.41 -11.57
C ALA A 45 -17.24 5.04 -10.18
N VAL A 46 -17.15 4.24 -9.12
CA VAL A 46 -16.88 4.72 -7.76
C VAL A 46 -15.52 5.40 -7.69
N GLN A 47 -14.48 4.79 -8.26
CA GLN A 47 -13.14 5.36 -8.29
C GLN A 47 -13.06 6.69 -9.06
N LYS A 48 -13.88 6.89 -10.11
CA LYS A 48 -13.88 8.12 -10.90
C LYS A 48 -14.69 9.26 -10.29
N HIS A 49 -15.78 8.96 -9.59
CA HIS A 49 -16.80 9.97 -9.27
C HIS A 49 -17.18 10.05 -7.79
N HIS A 50 -16.79 9.08 -6.97
CA HIS A 50 -17.28 8.96 -5.58
C HIS A 50 -16.18 8.71 -4.56
N LEU A 51 -14.92 8.91 -4.94
CA LEU A 51 -13.84 8.92 -3.96
C LEU A 51 -13.95 10.17 -3.11
N LEU A 52 -14.22 9.97 -1.83
CA LEU A 52 -14.23 11.04 -0.84
C LEU A 52 -12.78 11.45 -0.57
N ALA A 53 -12.54 12.76 -0.40
CA ALA A 53 -11.26 13.31 0.02
C ALA A 53 -11.03 13.11 1.53
N GLU A 54 -11.39 11.92 2.04
CA GLU A 54 -11.36 11.60 3.45
C GLU A 54 -10.11 10.80 3.81
N SER A 55 -9.71 10.90 5.07
CA SER A 55 -8.52 10.21 5.58
C SER A 55 -8.77 8.74 5.88
N ASN A 56 -9.98 8.38 6.28
CA ASN A 56 -10.29 7.04 6.73
C ASN A 56 -10.44 6.04 5.57
N PRO A 57 -10.14 4.75 5.80
CA PRO A 57 -10.49 3.70 4.88
C PRO A 57 -12.01 3.53 4.71
N HIS A 58 -12.48 3.41 3.46
CA HIS A 58 -13.86 3.07 3.12
C HIS A 58 -13.92 1.77 2.31
N LEU A 59 -14.92 0.95 2.60
CA LEU A 59 -15.21 -0.31 1.93
C LEU A 59 -16.55 -0.19 1.18
N TYR A 60 -16.55 -0.59 -0.08
CA TYR A 60 -17.69 -0.49 -0.98
C TYR A 60 -18.09 -1.88 -1.46
N TRP A 61 -19.38 -2.20 -1.36
CA TRP A 61 -20.01 -3.36 -1.98
C TRP A 61 -20.83 -2.94 -3.20
N LEU A 62 -20.55 -3.56 -4.34
CA LEU A 62 -21.15 -3.24 -5.63
C LEU A 62 -21.92 -4.46 -6.15
N PRO A 63 -23.20 -4.66 -5.77
CA PRO A 63 -23.92 -5.90 -6.02
C PRO A 63 -24.18 -6.18 -7.51
N GLN A 64 -24.30 -5.14 -8.35
CA GLN A 64 -24.53 -5.30 -9.79
C GLN A 64 -23.38 -6.04 -10.47
N THR A 65 -22.14 -5.67 -10.15
CA THR A 65 -20.92 -6.25 -10.70
C THR A 65 -20.30 -7.33 -9.81
N ARG A 66 -20.81 -7.46 -8.57
CA ARG A 66 -20.28 -8.32 -7.50
C ARG A 66 -18.84 -7.98 -7.13
N GLU A 67 -18.53 -6.69 -7.13
CA GLU A 67 -17.21 -6.18 -6.78
C GLU A 67 -17.17 -5.72 -5.32
N LEU A 68 -16.02 -5.92 -4.69
CA LEU A 68 -15.65 -5.30 -3.42
C LEU A 68 -14.49 -4.36 -3.69
N LEU A 69 -14.60 -3.13 -3.22
CA LEU A 69 -13.57 -2.10 -3.38
C LEU A 69 -13.23 -1.53 -2.01
N ILE A 70 -11.94 -1.47 -1.67
CA ILE A 70 -11.46 -0.72 -0.51
C ILE A 70 -10.63 0.45 -1.00
N VAL A 71 -10.87 1.61 -0.40
CA VAL A 71 -10.10 2.83 -0.65
C VAL A 71 -9.56 3.29 0.70
N GLY A 72 -8.28 3.62 0.76
CA GLY A 72 -7.67 4.14 1.96
C GLY A 72 -6.32 4.75 1.68
N GLN A 73 -5.87 5.64 2.55
CA GLN A 73 -4.55 6.24 2.42
C GLN A 73 -3.45 5.23 2.73
N HIS A 74 -2.27 5.43 2.13
CA HIS A 74 -1.10 4.56 2.28
C HIS A 74 -0.61 4.45 3.75
N CYS A 75 -0.97 5.40 4.60
CA CYS A 75 -0.66 5.33 6.03
C CYS A 75 -1.46 4.24 6.77
N TYR A 76 -2.54 3.70 6.19
CA TYR A 76 -3.34 2.60 6.73
C TYR A 76 -3.01 1.25 6.11
N PHE A 77 -2.64 1.23 4.83
CA PHE A 77 -2.34 0.02 4.08
C PHE A 77 -1.03 0.16 3.32
N ASP A 78 -0.14 -0.79 3.54
CA ASP A 78 0.89 -1.11 2.57
C ASP A 78 0.38 -2.16 1.55
N ALA A 79 1.06 -2.26 0.42
CA ALA A 79 0.76 -3.08 -0.74
C ALA A 79 0.27 -4.49 -0.40
N ARG A 80 0.98 -5.24 0.46
CA ARG A 80 0.55 -6.61 0.81
C ARG A 80 -0.48 -6.66 1.94
N THR A 81 -0.70 -5.55 2.66
CA THR A 81 -1.63 -5.48 3.79
C THR A 81 -3.05 -5.52 3.25
N PHE A 82 -3.28 -4.99 2.05
CA PHE A 82 -4.51 -5.19 1.31
C PHE A 82 -4.86 -6.67 1.13
N TRP A 83 -3.90 -7.52 0.74
CA TRP A 83 -4.18 -8.95 0.55
C TRP A 83 -4.52 -9.67 1.85
N VAL A 84 -3.78 -9.37 2.92
CA VAL A 84 -4.05 -9.93 4.25
C VAL A 84 -5.44 -9.48 4.74
N PHE A 85 -5.77 -8.20 4.56
CA PHE A 85 -7.08 -7.66 4.89
C PHE A 85 -8.19 -8.41 4.16
N TRP A 86 -8.11 -8.53 2.84
CA TRP A 86 -9.12 -9.24 2.05
C TRP A 86 -9.26 -10.69 2.47
N GLY A 87 -8.15 -11.39 2.71
CA GLY A 87 -8.17 -12.78 3.13
C GLY A 87 -8.91 -12.97 4.44
N LYS A 88 -8.71 -12.07 5.40
CA LYS A 88 -9.38 -12.12 6.71
C LYS A 88 -10.82 -11.67 6.65
N LEU A 89 -11.13 -10.60 5.92
CA LEU A 89 -12.50 -10.11 5.75
C LEU A 89 -13.36 -11.19 5.10
N LEU A 90 -12.93 -11.76 3.97
CA LEU A 90 -13.70 -12.75 3.24
C LEU A 90 -13.88 -14.03 4.05
N ASN A 91 -12.86 -14.44 4.81
CA ASN A 91 -13.00 -15.55 5.75
C ASN A 91 -14.03 -15.26 6.84
N LEU A 92 -14.08 -14.04 7.38
CA LEU A 92 -15.08 -13.66 8.38
C LEU A 92 -16.49 -13.56 7.82
N VAL A 93 -16.66 -13.17 6.55
CA VAL A 93 -17.98 -13.15 5.88
C VAL A 93 -18.56 -14.56 5.78
N VAL A 94 -17.73 -15.56 5.44
CA VAL A 94 -18.19 -16.96 5.37
C VAL A 94 -18.23 -17.63 6.74
N ASN A 95 -17.31 -17.30 7.65
CA ASN A 95 -17.20 -17.86 9.00
C ASN A 95 -17.32 -16.75 10.06
N PRO A 96 -18.53 -16.20 10.28
CA PRO A 96 -18.73 -15.12 11.23
C PRO A 96 -18.45 -15.60 12.66
N ARG A 97 -17.83 -14.73 13.45
CA ARG A 97 -17.57 -14.95 14.87
C ARG A 97 -17.96 -13.71 15.67
N ILE A 98 -18.41 -13.92 16.90
CA ILE A 98 -18.62 -12.82 17.85
C ILE A 98 -17.23 -12.30 18.27
N ALA A 99 -17.02 -11.00 18.17
CA ALA A 99 -15.79 -10.37 18.63
C ALA A 99 -15.92 -10.05 20.13
N GLU A 100 -14.91 -10.43 20.91
CA GLU A 100 -14.74 -9.94 22.28
C GLU A 100 -13.89 -8.66 22.22
N HIS A 101 -14.35 -7.58 22.85
CA HIS A 101 -13.62 -6.31 22.89
C HIS A 101 -12.61 -6.34 24.06
N GLY A 102 -11.35 -6.00 23.80
CA GLY A 102 -10.33 -5.83 24.83
C GLY A 102 -10.61 -4.63 25.76
N SER A 103 -9.93 -4.57 26.91
CA SER A 103 -10.06 -3.46 27.86
C SER A 103 -9.33 -2.19 27.37
N PRO A 104 -9.81 -0.98 27.70
CA PRO A 104 -9.10 0.26 27.40
C PRO A 104 -7.70 0.28 28.04
N GLY A 105 -6.67 0.68 27.28
CA GLY A 105 -5.30 0.88 27.77
C GLY A 105 -4.22 0.01 27.15
N ASP A 106 -4.59 -0.95 26.29
CA ASP A 106 -3.61 -1.80 25.60
C ASP A 106 -2.98 -1.05 24.41
N ILE A 107 -1.66 -0.86 24.46
CA ILE A 107 -0.87 -0.20 23.42
C ILE A 107 -0.90 -1.03 22.14
N ALA A 108 -1.12 -0.38 21.01
CA ALA A 108 -1.22 -1.02 19.70
C ALA A 108 -0.24 -0.42 18.69
N LEU A 109 0.65 -1.25 18.16
CA LEU A 109 1.56 -0.91 17.06
C LEU A 109 0.86 -1.10 15.71
N SER A 110 0.94 -0.06 14.87
CA SER A 110 0.38 0.00 13.51
C SER A 110 1.24 -0.77 12.50
N PHE A 111 0.60 -1.47 11.55
CA PHE A 111 1.27 -2.21 10.47
C PHE A 111 1.89 -1.25 9.45
N HIS A 112 3.19 -1.00 9.58
CA HIS A 112 4.05 -0.71 8.44
C HIS A 112 4.89 -1.92 8.01
N ASN A 113 4.88 -3.01 8.78
CA ASN A 113 5.94 -4.02 8.69
C ASN A 113 5.40 -5.41 8.36
N PHE A 114 5.87 -6.01 7.26
CA PHE A 114 5.75 -7.45 7.03
C PHE A 114 6.80 -8.21 7.84
N ASP A 115 6.36 -9.26 8.52
CA ASP A 115 7.22 -10.20 9.20
C ASP A 115 7.92 -11.12 8.19
N ALA A 116 9.16 -10.79 7.83
CA ALA A 116 9.98 -11.62 6.97
C ALA A 116 10.70 -12.78 7.70
N ARG A 117 10.61 -12.86 9.04
CA ARG A 117 11.38 -13.80 9.88
C ARG A 117 11.11 -15.26 9.50
N SER A 118 9.88 -15.55 9.08
CA SER A 118 9.46 -16.90 8.67
C SER A 118 10.15 -17.44 7.40
N TRP A 119 10.83 -16.60 6.62
CA TRP A 119 11.53 -16.99 5.39
C TRP A 119 13.06 -16.99 5.51
N PHE A 120 13.63 -16.63 6.66
CA PHE A 120 15.07 -16.74 6.89
C PHE A 120 15.47 -18.17 7.29
N PRO A 121 16.72 -18.59 7.00
CA PRO A 121 17.29 -19.81 7.56
C PRO A 121 17.14 -19.84 9.08
N LYS A 122 16.75 -21.00 9.63
CA LYS A 122 16.37 -21.14 11.05
C LYS A 122 17.52 -20.93 12.03
N ASP A 123 18.74 -20.84 11.54
CA ASP A 123 20.00 -20.64 12.26
C ASP A 123 20.39 -19.16 12.39
N VAL A 124 19.62 -18.24 11.80
CA VAL A 124 19.80 -16.80 12.01
C VAL A 124 19.20 -16.40 13.36
N ASP A 125 20.00 -15.76 14.22
CA ASP A 125 19.55 -15.21 15.51
C ASP A 125 18.69 -13.94 15.30
N ILE A 126 17.42 -14.19 14.99
CA ILE A 126 16.41 -13.17 14.69
C ILE A 126 16.10 -12.24 15.87
N ASP A 127 16.39 -12.65 17.11
CA ASP A 127 16.12 -11.86 18.32
C ASP A 127 17.20 -10.78 18.55
N SER A 128 18.35 -10.91 17.87
CA SER A 128 19.46 -9.96 17.91
C SER A 128 19.44 -8.90 16.80
N LEU A 129 18.49 -9.00 15.87
CA LEU A 129 18.44 -8.17 14.67
C LEU A 129 17.12 -7.38 14.58
N THR A 130 17.21 -6.06 14.34
CA THR A 130 16.05 -5.22 14.03
C THR A 130 15.57 -5.53 12.60
N ILE A 131 14.83 -6.61 12.42
CA ILE A 131 14.33 -7.07 11.11
C ILE A 131 12.82 -7.14 11.14
N GLY A 132 12.19 -6.44 10.20
CA GLY A 132 10.75 -6.18 10.19
C GLY A 132 10.44 -4.70 10.34
N THR A 133 11.22 -3.83 9.70
CA THR A 133 10.92 -2.42 9.51
C THR A 133 10.88 -2.11 8.02
N ASP A 134 9.84 -1.42 7.62
CA ASP A 134 9.64 -0.81 6.31
C ASP A 134 10.80 0.12 5.95
N LEU A 135 11.84 -0.42 5.31
CA LEU A 135 12.89 0.38 4.70
C LEU A 135 12.60 0.53 3.21
N HIS A 136 11.70 1.44 2.85
CA HIS A 136 11.72 2.01 1.51
C HIS A 136 13.05 2.76 1.30
N SER A 137 13.87 2.30 0.37
CA SER A 137 14.92 3.11 -0.24
C SER A 137 14.54 3.41 -1.68
N VAL A 138 13.62 4.36 -1.85
CA VAL A 138 13.52 5.13 -3.09
C VAL A 138 14.16 6.46 -2.72
N LEU A 139 15.32 6.78 -3.30
CA LEU A 139 16.02 8.05 -3.06
C LEU A 139 16.13 8.83 -4.36
N PRO A 140 15.08 9.56 -4.74
CA PRO A 140 15.08 10.59 -5.76
C PRO A 140 15.84 11.79 -5.20
N PHE A 141 17.08 11.94 -5.62
CA PHE A 141 17.80 13.20 -5.48
C PHE A 141 18.14 13.70 -6.89
N ASN A 142 18.06 15.02 -7.06
CA ASN A 142 18.45 15.67 -8.30
C ASN A 142 19.97 15.58 -8.43
N LEU A 143 20.44 14.69 -9.30
CA LEU A 143 21.82 14.71 -9.76
C LEU A 143 21.94 15.79 -10.82
N ASP A 144 22.81 16.76 -10.60
CA ASP A 144 23.32 17.59 -11.70
C ASP A 144 24.14 16.69 -12.63
N ILE A 145 23.47 16.12 -13.62
CA ILE A 145 24.07 15.34 -14.71
C ILE A 145 24.74 16.24 -15.76
N GLY A 146 24.62 17.56 -15.65
CA GLY A 146 25.12 18.53 -16.62
C GLY A 146 26.59 18.91 -16.44
N SER A 147 27.20 18.63 -15.29
CA SER A 147 28.54 19.12 -14.93
C SER A 147 29.64 18.05 -14.81
N GLY A 148 29.36 16.76 -15.05
CA GLY A 148 30.32 15.69 -14.80
C GLY A 148 30.15 14.38 -15.58
N SER A 149 31.12 13.48 -15.43
CA SER A 149 31.08 12.12 -15.99
C SER A 149 30.12 11.21 -15.21
N PHE A 150 29.63 10.13 -15.84
CA PHE A 150 28.82 9.10 -15.18
C PHE A 150 29.44 8.60 -13.87
N LYS A 151 30.77 8.41 -13.84
CA LYS A 151 31.51 8.03 -12.63
C LYS A 151 31.42 9.09 -11.53
N GLY A 152 31.41 10.37 -11.90
CA GLY A 152 31.19 11.48 -10.98
C GLY A 152 29.77 11.48 -10.40
N SER A 153 28.76 11.22 -11.23
CA SER A 153 27.37 11.09 -10.78
C SER A 153 27.17 9.91 -9.82
N VAL A 154 27.84 8.79 -10.07
CA VAL A 154 27.85 7.62 -9.17
C VAL A 154 28.53 7.95 -7.83
N GLY A 155 29.67 8.67 -7.85
CA GLY A 155 30.34 9.09 -6.62
C GLY A 155 29.49 10.05 -5.77
N ALA A 156 28.91 11.07 -6.41
CA ALA A 156 28.02 12.03 -5.73
C ALA A 156 26.74 11.37 -5.18
N THR A 157 26.24 10.35 -5.86
CA THR A 157 25.14 9.50 -5.38
C THR A 157 25.52 8.76 -4.10
N ASP A 158 26.68 8.09 -4.10
CA ASP A 158 27.15 7.26 -2.99
C ASP A 158 27.45 8.10 -1.73
N ASP A 159 28.04 9.28 -1.90
CA ASP A 159 28.33 10.18 -0.78
C ASP A 159 27.06 10.74 -0.13
N ASN A 160 26.06 11.13 -0.94
CA ASN A 160 24.75 11.54 -0.43
C ASN A 160 24.03 10.40 0.29
N PHE A 161 24.11 9.18 -0.24
CA PHE A 161 23.51 8.00 0.36
C PHE A 161 24.07 7.72 1.76
N LYS A 162 25.40 7.78 1.90
CA LYS A 162 26.08 7.61 3.19
C LYS A 162 25.73 8.72 4.18
N GLY A 163 25.61 9.97 3.69
CA GLY A 163 25.18 11.11 4.49
C GLY A 163 23.79 10.93 5.08
N LEU A 164 22.80 10.61 4.25
CA LEU A 164 21.41 10.36 4.65
C LEU A 164 21.32 9.23 5.69
N ARG A 165 21.96 8.08 5.43
CA ARG A 165 22.04 6.96 6.39
C ARG A 165 22.61 7.38 7.75
N ASN A 166 23.67 8.19 7.75
CA ASN A 166 24.29 8.67 8.98
C ASN A 166 23.41 9.65 9.76
N MET A 167 22.55 10.41 9.09
CA MET A 167 21.54 11.25 9.76
C MET A 167 20.41 10.40 10.33
N PHE A 168 19.93 9.40 9.57
CA PHE A 168 18.89 8.46 10.04
C PHE A 168 19.32 7.65 11.26
N ALA A 169 20.58 7.22 11.31
CA ALA A 169 21.11 6.52 12.47
C ALA A 169 21.13 7.38 13.77
N LYS A 170 20.93 8.69 13.65
CA LYS A 170 20.94 9.64 14.78
C LYS A 170 19.53 10.08 15.22
N ASP A 171 18.48 9.76 14.47
CA ASP A 171 17.09 10.07 14.80
C ASP A 171 16.21 8.83 14.65
N TYR A 172 15.89 8.21 15.79
CA TYR A 172 15.20 6.93 15.90
C TYR A 172 13.68 7.02 15.65
N LEU A 173 13.14 8.21 15.40
CA LEU A 173 11.69 8.37 15.21
C LEU A 173 11.18 7.91 13.85
N GLY A 174 12.05 7.54 12.90
CA GLY A 174 11.81 6.59 11.79
C GLY A 174 10.71 6.92 10.76
N LEU A 175 9.82 7.87 11.05
CA LEU A 175 8.64 8.24 10.27
C LEU A 175 8.90 9.39 9.29
N ASP A 176 10.08 10.01 9.33
CA ASP A 176 10.33 11.26 8.59
C ASP A 176 11.16 11.09 7.31
N ALA A 177 11.75 9.92 7.03
CA ALA A 177 12.57 9.73 5.82
C ALA A 177 11.75 9.90 4.53
N ILE A 178 10.64 9.17 4.45
CA ILE A 178 9.72 9.16 3.33
C ILE A 178 8.91 10.46 3.30
N ASN A 179 8.56 11.02 4.46
CA ASN A 179 7.83 12.28 4.53
C ASN A 179 8.70 13.47 4.11
N GLN A 180 9.98 13.52 4.49
CA GLN A 180 10.93 14.53 3.99
C GLN A 180 11.23 14.34 2.51
N LEU A 181 11.26 13.09 2.04
CA LEU A 181 11.38 12.77 0.62
C LEU A 181 10.18 13.27 -0.19
N PHE A 182 8.96 12.99 0.28
CA PHE A 182 7.74 13.50 -0.32
C PHE A 182 7.69 15.03 -0.23
N LYS A 183 8.05 15.62 0.90
CA LYS A 183 8.20 17.09 1.01
C LYS A 183 9.17 17.62 -0.05
N ALA A 184 10.32 16.97 -0.27
CA ALA A 184 11.29 17.37 -1.28
C ALA A 184 10.75 17.29 -2.72
N PHE A 185 9.90 16.30 -3.02
CA PHE A 185 9.18 16.23 -4.30
C PHE A 185 8.24 17.41 -4.53
N PHE A 186 7.60 17.90 -3.46
CA PHE A 186 6.63 18.97 -3.51
C PHE A 186 7.21 20.35 -3.15
N LEU A 187 8.55 20.48 -3.06
CA LEU A 187 9.19 21.77 -2.78
C LEU A 187 9.01 22.72 -3.98
N PRO A 188 8.43 23.92 -3.78
CA PRO A 188 8.27 24.89 -4.86
C PRO A 188 9.61 25.24 -5.52
N GLY A 189 9.65 25.19 -6.86
CA GLY A 189 10.82 25.58 -7.66
C GLY A 189 11.81 24.44 -7.94
N MET A 190 11.59 23.24 -7.43
CA MET A 190 12.38 22.06 -7.78
C MET A 190 11.87 21.39 -9.07
N PRO A 191 12.75 20.75 -9.87
CA PRO A 191 12.31 19.93 -10.99
C PRO A 191 11.35 18.83 -10.54
N ILE A 192 10.22 18.70 -11.25
CA ILE A 192 9.22 17.68 -10.99
C ILE A 192 9.80 16.31 -11.37
N SER A 193 9.84 15.38 -10.43
CA SER A 193 10.27 14.00 -10.69
C SER A 193 9.28 13.32 -11.62
N THR A 194 9.79 12.71 -12.69
CA THR A 194 9.01 11.90 -13.64
C THR A 194 9.36 10.42 -13.59
N PHE A 195 10.21 10.03 -12.63
CA PHE A 195 10.64 8.64 -12.49
C PHE A 195 9.48 7.74 -12.04
N PRO A 196 9.31 6.56 -12.66
CA PRO A 196 8.32 5.60 -12.23
C PRO A 196 8.72 4.98 -10.89
N ASN A 197 7.81 5.06 -9.91
CA ASN A 197 7.94 4.39 -8.63
C ASN A 197 7.36 2.99 -8.73
N PHE A 198 8.19 1.97 -8.52
CA PHE A 198 7.73 0.59 -8.55
C PHE A 198 7.31 0.12 -7.16
N SER A 199 6.11 -0.42 -7.05
CA SER A 199 5.58 -1.08 -5.87
C SER A 199 5.26 -2.54 -6.19
N SER A 200 5.99 -3.46 -5.55
CA SER A 200 5.75 -4.89 -5.70
C SER A 200 4.86 -5.41 -4.58
N LEU A 201 3.63 -5.76 -4.94
CA LEU A 201 2.65 -6.43 -4.08
C LEU A 201 2.93 -7.94 -3.96
N GLY A 202 3.80 -8.49 -4.81
CA GLY A 202 4.26 -9.88 -4.77
C GLY A 202 3.22 -10.90 -5.22
N VAL A 203 3.34 -12.13 -4.72
CA VAL A 203 2.40 -13.22 -5.04
C VAL A 203 1.19 -13.13 -4.13
N ALA A 204 0.06 -12.64 -4.65
CA ALA A 204 -1.13 -12.35 -3.85
C ALA A 204 -1.69 -13.61 -3.17
N GLU A 205 -1.57 -14.79 -3.79
CA GLU A 205 -2.05 -16.07 -3.27
C GLU A 205 -1.34 -16.55 -2.01
N ARG A 206 -0.19 -15.95 -1.66
CA ARG A 206 0.46 -16.19 -0.35
C ARG A 206 -0.37 -15.63 0.81
N PHE A 207 -1.24 -14.67 0.54
CA PHE A 207 -2.01 -13.94 1.55
C PHE A 207 -3.52 -14.04 1.34
N LEU A 208 -3.97 -14.14 0.08
CA LEU A 208 -5.37 -14.17 -0.33
C LEU A 208 -5.69 -15.48 -1.05
N ARG A 209 -6.53 -16.33 -0.46
CA ARG A 209 -7.00 -17.55 -1.15
C ARG A 209 -7.96 -17.19 -2.27
N SER A 210 -7.98 -17.96 -3.35
CA SER A 210 -8.92 -17.76 -4.47
C SER A 210 -10.38 -18.09 -4.12
N SER A 211 -10.61 -18.86 -3.06
CA SER A 211 -11.94 -19.24 -2.62
C SER A 211 -12.02 -19.37 -1.10
N PHE A 212 -13.17 -18.97 -0.57
CA PHE A 212 -13.56 -19.10 0.83
C PHE A 212 -14.89 -19.82 0.88
N GLY A 213 -15.11 -20.65 1.89
CA GLY A 213 -16.41 -21.28 2.11
C GLY A 213 -16.62 -21.71 3.55
N ASP A 214 -17.86 -22.02 3.88
CA ASP A 214 -18.26 -22.54 5.18
C ASP A 214 -18.84 -23.97 5.05
N PRO A 215 -18.97 -24.70 6.18
CA PRO A 215 -19.63 -26.01 6.19
C PRO A 215 -21.12 -25.97 5.82
N LEU A 216 -21.73 -24.78 5.76
CA LEU A 216 -23.14 -24.54 5.42
C LEU A 216 -23.34 -24.20 3.92
N CYS A 217 -22.34 -24.49 3.08
CA CYS A 217 -22.32 -24.31 1.63
C CYS A 217 -22.31 -22.85 1.13
N ARG A 218 -22.03 -21.86 1.97
CA ARG A 218 -21.73 -20.50 1.50
C ARG A 218 -20.34 -20.50 0.91
N SER A 219 -20.17 -19.89 -0.26
CA SER A 219 -18.85 -19.76 -0.87
C SER A 219 -18.68 -18.43 -1.57
N ILE A 220 -17.44 -17.94 -1.51
CA ILE A 220 -16.97 -16.77 -2.24
C ILE A 220 -15.80 -17.25 -3.09
N THR A 221 -15.86 -17.02 -4.40
CA THR A 221 -14.74 -17.27 -5.31
C THR A 221 -14.28 -15.94 -5.89
N ILE A 222 -13.04 -15.57 -5.63
CA ILE A 222 -12.43 -14.37 -6.20
C ILE A 222 -12.04 -14.69 -7.65
N LYS A 223 -12.64 -13.97 -8.58
CA LYS A 223 -12.37 -14.11 -10.01
C LYS A 223 -11.11 -13.37 -10.41
N ASP A 224 -10.97 -12.13 -9.95
CA ASP A 224 -9.84 -11.27 -10.26
C ASP A 224 -9.49 -10.33 -9.08
N THR A 225 -8.33 -9.71 -9.16
CA THR A 225 -7.85 -8.69 -8.22
C THR A 225 -7.24 -7.53 -8.98
N TYR A 226 -7.49 -6.31 -8.51
CA TYR A 226 -6.94 -5.09 -9.09
C TYR A 226 -6.47 -4.16 -7.98
N THR A 227 -5.31 -3.54 -8.16
CA THR A 227 -4.80 -2.53 -7.24
C THR A 227 -4.22 -1.37 -8.01
N VAL A 228 -4.70 -0.18 -7.70
CA VAL A 228 -4.21 1.08 -8.24
C VAL A 228 -3.92 2.05 -7.12
N ASN A 229 -2.94 2.89 -7.38
CA ASN A 229 -2.71 4.07 -6.57
C ASN A 229 -3.60 5.19 -7.12
N HIS A 230 -4.11 6.04 -6.23
CA HIS A 230 -4.86 7.23 -6.62
C HIS A 230 -4.00 8.48 -6.40
N SER A 231 -4.39 9.59 -7.03
CA SER A 231 -3.85 10.93 -6.75
C SER A 231 -2.38 11.16 -7.11
N MET A 232 -1.98 10.83 -8.34
CA MET A 232 -0.72 11.34 -8.90
C MET A 232 -0.91 12.82 -9.28
N LEU A 233 -0.52 13.73 -8.39
CA LEU A 233 -0.75 15.17 -8.57
C LEU A 233 0.26 15.82 -9.53
N GLU A 234 1.50 15.35 -9.54
CA GLU A 234 2.58 15.90 -10.37
C GLU A 234 3.11 14.84 -11.34
N GLY A 235 4.36 14.97 -11.80
CA GLY A 235 4.98 14.05 -12.75
C GLY A 235 5.30 12.66 -12.19
N MET A 236 5.01 12.38 -10.92
CA MET A 236 5.24 11.06 -10.36
C MET A 236 4.28 10.05 -10.98
N SER A 237 4.81 8.88 -11.35
CA SER A 237 4.00 7.71 -11.70
C SER A 237 4.26 6.58 -10.72
N CYS A 238 3.26 5.74 -10.48
CA CYS A 238 3.40 4.56 -9.66
C CYS A 238 3.01 3.31 -10.45
N VAL A 239 3.92 2.34 -10.48
CA VAL A 239 3.79 1.05 -11.14
C VAL A 239 3.60 -0.02 -10.06
N SER A 240 2.39 -0.57 -9.96
CA SER A 240 2.08 -1.69 -9.07
C SER A 240 2.25 -3.01 -9.81
N ILE A 241 2.94 -3.97 -9.17
CA ILE A 241 3.23 -5.29 -9.77
C ILE A 241 2.83 -6.41 -8.80
N TRP A 242 2.07 -7.40 -9.28
CA TRP A 242 1.71 -8.60 -8.51
C TRP A 242 1.46 -9.82 -9.39
N THR A 243 1.25 -10.98 -8.78
CA THR A 243 0.67 -12.14 -9.47
C THR A 243 -0.68 -12.51 -8.87
N TRP A 244 -1.60 -12.96 -9.72
CA TRP A 244 -2.86 -13.58 -9.32
C TRP A 244 -3.33 -14.60 -10.37
N ARG A 245 -3.61 -15.82 -9.90
CA ARG A 245 -4.02 -17.00 -10.66
C ARG A 245 -3.09 -17.25 -11.84
N GLU A 246 -1.80 -17.37 -11.54
CA GLU A 246 -0.72 -17.61 -12.52
C GLU A 246 -0.56 -16.50 -13.56
N ARG A 247 -1.22 -15.36 -13.38
CA ARG A 247 -1.04 -14.18 -14.22
C ARG A 247 -0.18 -13.17 -13.52
N PHE A 248 0.84 -12.69 -14.22
CA PHE A 248 1.61 -11.52 -13.83
C PHE A 248 0.82 -10.26 -14.22
N GLN A 249 0.68 -9.34 -13.28
CA GLN A 249 -0.15 -8.15 -13.38
C GLN A 249 0.71 -6.91 -13.16
N ILE A 250 0.51 -5.91 -14.03
CA ILE A 250 1.11 -4.58 -13.90
C ILE A 250 -0.02 -3.56 -14.04
N ALA A 251 -0.10 -2.65 -13.08
CA ALA A 251 -0.96 -1.47 -13.16
C ALA A 251 -0.10 -0.22 -13.01
N VAL A 252 -0.43 0.83 -13.76
CA VAL A 252 0.29 2.10 -13.71
C VAL A 252 -0.69 3.23 -13.48
N THR A 253 -0.42 4.05 -12.47
CA THR A 253 -1.11 5.32 -12.24
C THR A 253 -0.15 6.45 -12.57
N PHE A 254 -0.57 7.41 -13.37
CA PHE A 254 0.24 8.56 -13.76
C PHE A 254 -0.65 9.78 -14.04
N ASN A 255 -0.04 10.97 -14.09
CA ASN A 255 -0.71 12.20 -14.50
C ASN A 255 -0.48 12.47 -15.99
N GLU A 256 -1.55 12.50 -16.78
CA GLU A 256 -1.50 12.71 -18.23
C GLU A 256 -0.91 14.08 -18.64
N ALA A 257 -0.92 15.07 -17.74
CA ALA A 257 -0.27 16.36 -17.98
C ALA A 257 1.26 16.26 -18.09
N TYR A 258 1.86 15.19 -17.54
CA TYR A 258 3.32 15.01 -17.47
C TYR A 258 3.82 13.81 -18.28
N HIS A 259 2.98 12.80 -18.50
CA HIS A 259 3.36 11.60 -19.24
C HIS A 259 2.64 11.53 -20.58
N THR A 260 3.42 11.33 -21.64
CA THR A 260 2.93 11.20 -23.02
C THR A 260 2.79 9.73 -23.43
N GLU A 261 2.33 9.48 -24.65
CA GLU A 261 2.33 8.14 -25.26
C GLU A 261 3.67 7.40 -25.17
N MET A 262 4.79 8.12 -25.07
CA MET A 262 6.12 7.52 -24.89
C MET A 262 6.19 6.66 -23.62
N PHE A 263 5.57 7.10 -22.52
CA PHE A 263 5.57 6.36 -21.26
C PHE A 263 4.75 5.06 -21.39
N LEU A 264 3.58 5.12 -22.04
CA LEU A 264 2.77 3.93 -22.32
C LEU A 264 3.51 2.93 -23.22
N ARG A 265 4.21 3.42 -24.25
CA ARG A 265 5.09 2.59 -25.10
C ARG A 265 6.21 1.95 -24.30
N LEU A 266 6.93 2.71 -23.48
CA LEU A 266 8.01 2.18 -22.63
C LEU A 266 7.51 1.08 -21.68
N MET A 267 6.35 1.30 -21.05
CA MET A 267 5.75 0.29 -20.16
C MET A 267 5.36 -0.97 -20.94
N LYS A 268 4.74 -0.82 -22.12
CA LYS A 268 4.39 -1.95 -22.97
C LYS A 268 5.64 -2.73 -23.41
N ASP A 269 6.66 -2.05 -23.92
CA ASP A 269 7.89 -2.67 -24.39
C ASP A 269 8.63 -3.37 -23.25
N SER A 270 8.61 -2.79 -22.05
CA SER A 270 9.16 -3.41 -20.83
C SER A 270 8.40 -4.70 -20.48
N CYS A 271 7.07 -4.69 -20.54
CA CYS A 271 6.24 -5.89 -20.36
C CYS A 271 6.55 -6.96 -21.40
N ASP A 272 6.61 -6.59 -22.67
CA ASP A 272 6.88 -7.52 -23.78
C ASP A 272 8.28 -8.15 -23.63
N THR A 273 9.27 -7.36 -23.23
CA THR A 273 10.64 -7.84 -22.94
C THR A 273 10.63 -8.83 -21.77
N MET A 274 9.93 -8.52 -20.68
CA MET A 274 9.81 -9.44 -19.54
C MET A 274 9.13 -10.76 -19.90
N LEU A 275 8.15 -10.74 -20.81
CA LEU A 275 7.42 -11.93 -21.25
C LEU A 275 8.18 -12.78 -22.28
N THR A 276 9.04 -12.16 -23.10
CA THR A 276 9.81 -12.84 -24.14
C THR A 276 11.19 -13.31 -23.68
N GLY A 277 11.62 -12.88 -22.48
CA GLY A 277 12.91 -13.19 -21.89
C GLY A 277 13.96 -12.11 -22.23
N LEU A 278 14.91 -11.90 -21.30
CA LEU A 278 16.11 -11.09 -21.54
C LEU A 278 17.10 -11.83 -22.45
#